data_AF-A0A068VNK4-F1
#
_entry.id   AF-A0A068VNK4-F1
#
_cell.length_a   1.000
_cell.length_b   1.000
_cell.length_c   1.000
_cell.angle_alpha   90.00
_cell.angle_beta   90.00
_cell.angle_gamma   90.00
#
_symmetry.space_group_name_H-M   'P 1'
#
loop_
_entity.id
_entity.type
_entity.pdbx_description
1 polymer ?
#
loop_
_entity_poly.entity_id
_entity_poly.type
_entity_poly.pdbx_seq_one_letter_code
_entity_poly.pdbx_strand_id
1 'polypeptide(L)' 'MPKKFSPELRDRAVRMVYERQAREGGPRAESIRAIAPQLGVGLVNRPGSGGGSESTGG' A
#
# COMPACT_ATOMS: atom_id res chain seq x y z
N MET A 1 4.80 11.31 -13.71
CA MET A 1 4.85 9.83 -13.76
C MET A 1 4.07 9.30 -12.56
N PRO A 2 3.03 8.45 -12.72
CA PRO A 2 2.34 7.91 -11.56
C PRO A 2 3.39 7.18 -10.72
N LYS A 3 3.43 7.42 -9.41
CA LYS A 3 4.28 6.71 -8.45
C LYS A 3 3.89 5.24 -8.49
N LYS A 4 4.40 4.50 -9.48
CA LYS A 4 4.23 3.07 -9.59
C LYS A 4 5.05 2.50 -8.43
N PHE A 5 4.40 1.73 -7.57
CA PHE A 5 5.10 0.89 -6.60
C PHE A 5 6.27 0.19 -7.30
N SER A 6 7.44 0.15 -6.64
CA SER A 6 8.62 -0.54 -7.20
C SER A 6 8.21 -1.95 -7.62
N PRO A 7 8.67 -2.45 -8.79
CA PRO A 7 8.45 -3.84 -9.19
C PRO A 7 8.80 -4.81 -8.06
N GLU A 8 9.86 -4.54 -7.30
CA GLU A 8 10.27 -5.35 -6.15
C GLU A 8 9.18 -5.44 -5.06
N LEU A 9 8.48 -4.33 -4.80
CA LEU A 9 7.37 -4.31 -3.84
C LEU A 9 6.17 -5.10 -4.36
N ARG A 10 5.91 -5.04 -5.67
CA ARG A 10 4.84 -5.84 -6.30
C ARG A 10 5.17 -7.32 -6.23
N ASP A 11 6.38 -7.72 -6.59
CA ASP A 11 6.81 -9.13 -6.56
C ASP A 11 6.78 -9.68 -5.13
N ARG A 12 7.27 -8.89 -4.16
CA ARG A 12 7.16 -9.24 -2.74
C ARG A 12 5.71 -9.37 -2.27
N ALA A 13 4.83 -8.44 -2.67
CA ALA A 13 3.41 -8.47 -2.32
C ALA A 13 2.71 -9.71 -2.89
N VAL A 14 2.94 -10.00 -4.16
CA VAL A 14 2.38 -11.16 -4.84
C VAL A 14 2.84 -12.44 -4.15
N ARG A 15 4.14 -12.58 -3.87
CA ARG A 15 4.70 -13.75 -3.18
C ARG A 15 4.05 -13.97 -1.81
N MET A 16 3.99 -12.93 -0.97
CA MET A 16 3.42 -13.04 0.39
C MET A 16 1.92 -13.39 0.36
N VAL A 17 1.16 -12.87 -0.60
CA VAL A 17 -0.26 -13.21 -0.77
C VAL A 17 -0.43 -14.68 -1.14
N TYR A 18 0.37 -15.19 -2.08
CA TYR A 18 0.33 -16.60 -2.49
C TYR A 18 0.80 -17.53 -1.36
N GLU A 19 1.87 -17.19 -0.63
CA GLU A 19 2.33 -17.97 0.53
C GLU A 19 1.25 -18.05 1.62
N ARG A 20 0.58 -16.93 1.93
CA ARG A 20 -0.51 -16.93 2.91
C ARG A 20 -1.71 -17.74 2.41
N GLN A 21 -2.08 -17.56 1.15
CA GLN A 21 -3.18 -18.31 0.53
C GLN A 21 -2.92 -19.82 0.54
N ALA A 22 -1.67 -20.25 0.32
CA ALA A 22 -1.29 -21.66 0.39
C ALA A 22 -1.30 -22.21 1.83
N ARG A 23 -0.99 -21.38 2.84
CA ARG A 23 -0.93 -21.80 4.25
C ARG A 23 -2.28 -21.79 4.97
N GLU A 24 -3.07 -20.74 4.79
CA GLU A 24 -4.35 -20.56 5.50
C GLU A 24 -5.55 -20.96 4.63
N GLY A 25 -5.38 -21.03 3.31
CA GLY A 25 -6.49 -21.16 2.38
C GLY A 25 -7.30 -19.87 2.25
N GLY A 26 -8.37 -19.91 1.45
CA GLY A 26 -9.32 -18.81 1.35
C GLY A 26 -9.08 -17.82 0.20
N PRO A 27 -9.93 -16.78 0.12
CA PRO A 27 -9.95 -15.86 -1.02
C PRO A 27 -8.73 -14.95 -1.02
N ARG A 28 -8.15 -14.71 -2.21
CA ARG A 28 -7.00 -13.84 -2.42
C ARG A 28 -7.18 -12.45 -1.80
N ALA A 29 -8.40 -11.93 -1.79
CA ALA A 29 -8.75 -10.64 -1.20
C ALA A 29 -8.48 -10.58 0.32
N GLU A 30 -8.70 -11.68 1.03
CA GLU A 30 -8.44 -11.77 2.47
C GLU A 30 -6.93 -11.77 2.75
N SER A 31 -6.17 -12.54 1.98
CA SER A 31 -4.71 -12.51 2.01
C SER A 31 -4.15 -11.13 1.69
N ILE A 32 -4.68 -10.43 0.68
CA ILE A 32 -4.26 -9.06 0.37
C ILE A 32 -4.51 -8.13 1.55
N ARG A 33 -5.68 -8.17 2.20
CA ARG A 33 -5.99 -7.31 3.35
C ARG A 33 -5.08 -7.55 4.56
N ALA A 34 -4.66 -8.80 4.77
CA ALA A 34 -3.74 -9.15 5.85
C ALA A 34 -2.28 -8.76 5.55
N ILE A 35 -1.86 -8.83 4.29
CA ILE A 35 -0.48 -8.51 3.85
C ILE A 35 -0.29 -7.01 3.56
N ALA A 36 -1.34 -6.33 3.09
CA ALA A 36 -1.38 -4.89 2.81
C ALA A 36 -0.73 -4.00 3.89
N PRO A 37 -1.14 -4.08 5.18
CA PRO A 37 -0.52 -3.29 6.23
C PRO A 37 0.95 -3.68 6.50
N GLN A 38 1.33 -4.94 6.30
CA GLN A 38 2.72 -5.40 6.50
C GLN A 38 3.69 -4.81 5.47
N LEU A 39 3.18 -4.50 4.27
CA LEU A 39 3.95 -3.91 3.18
C LEU A 39 3.82 -2.38 3.12
N GLY A 40 3.09 -1.77 4.05
CA GLY A 40 2.78 -0.34 4.02
C GLY A 40 1.85 0.07 2.86
N VAL A 41 1.23 -0.90 2.18
CA VAL A 41 0.24 -0.71 1.11
C VAL A 41 -1.15 -0.93 1.69
N GLY A 42 -1.62 -0.02 2.54
CA GLY A 42 -2.93 -0.24 3.18
C GLY A 42 -3.40 0.78 4.20
N LEU A 43 -2.56 1.69 4.68
CA LEU A 43 -3.04 2.85 5.41
C LEU A 43 -2.93 4.06 4.50
N VAL A 44 -4.10 4.61 4.19
CA VAL A 44 -4.32 6.01 3.80
C VAL A 44 -3.01 6.80 3.60
N ASN A 45 -2.54 6.85 2.35
CA ASN A 45 -1.82 8.03 1.94
C ASN A 45 -2.85 9.16 2.05
N ARG A 46 -2.88 9.88 3.16
CA ARG A 46 -3.46 11.22 3.25
C ARG A 46 -2.33 12.18 2.87
N PRO A 47 -2.13 12.51 1.57
CA PRO A 47 -1.32 13.67 1.24
C PRO A 47 -2.16 14.90 1.57
N GLY A 48 -2.09 15.41 2.79
CA GLY A 48 -2.94 16.53 3.18
C GLY A 48 -2.99 16.80 4.68
N SER A 49 -1.83 16.92 5.32
CA SER A 49 -1.67 17.80 6.49
C SER A 49 -0.47 18.69 6.21
N GLY A 50 -0.50 19.39 5.08
CA GLY A 50 0.32 20.55 4.79
C GLY A 50 -0.66 21.66 4.49
N GLY A 51 -0.98 22.47 5.50
CA GLY A 51 -1.83 23.64 5.35
C GLY A 51 -1.22 24.55 4.29
N GLY A 52 -1.90 24.68 3.17
CA GLY A 52 -1.66 25.77 2.23
C GLY A 52 -2.14 27.06 2.87
N SER A 53 -1.20 27.90 3.25
CA SER A 53 -1.39 29.34 3.27
C SER A 53 -0.03 29.98 3.00
N GLU A 54 0.39 29.90 1.73
CA GLU A 54 1.13 31.01 1.13
C GLU A 54 0.16 32.20 1.10
N SER A 55 0.30 33.09 2.06
CA SER A 55 -0.13 34.48 1.91
C SER A 55 1.14 35.31 1.82
N THR A 56 1.60 35.45 0.59
CA THR A 56 2.50 36.50 0.15
C THR A 56 1.93 37.88 0.49
N GLY A 57 2.79 38.72 1.07
CA GLY A 57 2.86 40.17 0.92
C GLY A 57 1.56 41.01 0.91
N GLY A 58 1.46 41.87 1.92
CA GLY A 58 0.66 43.10 1.94
C GLY A 58 1.04 43.92 3.15
#